data_AF-A0A950E8S5-F1
#
_entry.id   AF-A0A950E8S5-F1
#
_cell.length_a   1.000
_cell.length_b   1.000
_cell.length_c   1.000
_cell.angle_alpha   90.00
_cell.angle_beta   90.00
_cell.angle_gamma   90.00
#
_symmetry.space_group_name_H-M   'P 1'
#
loop_
_entity.id
_entity.type
_entity.pdbx_description
1 polymer ?
#
loop_
_entity_poly.entity_id
_entity_poly.type
_entity_poly.pdbx_seq_one_letter_code
_entity_poly.pdbx_strand_id
1 'polypeptide(L)'
;MIAKQPFGRTEHKSTRAVFGGAALSKVTQDEADQTLEVLLRYGVNHIDVAAGYGDAELRIAPWLQKHPGHFFLATKTGGRTYDDAKRQIHLSLERMGVDHVDLI
;
A
#
# COMPACT_ATOMS: atom_id res chain seq x y z
N MET A 1 5.87 5.93 -19.61
CA MET A 1 4.83 5.73 -18.58
C MET A 1 4.29 4.31 -18.67
N ILE A 2 4.10 3.63 -17.54
CA ILE A 2 3.63 2.24 -17.52
C ILE A 2 2.17 2.16 -17.97
N ALA A 3 1.84 1.23 -18.88
CA ALA A 3 0.47 1.02 -19.33
C ALA A 3 -0.45 0.64 -18.17
N LYS A 4 -1.73 1.02 -18.24
CA LYS A 4 -2.74 0.68 -17.22
C LYS A 4 -3.76 -0.32 -17.76
N GLN A 5 -4.32 -1.16 -16.89
CA GLN A 5 -5.36 -2.14 -17.19
C GLN A 5 -6.43 -2.15 -16.10
N PRO A 6 -7.69 -2.51 -16.42
CA PRO A 6 -8.71 -2.71 -15.40
C PRO A 6 -8.28 -3.74 -14.35
N PHE A 7 -8.46 -3.42 -13.07
CA PHE A 7 -8.16 -4.33 -11.97
C PHE A 7 -9.42 -5.07 -11.53
N GLY A 8 -9.70 -6.20 -12.18
CA GLY A 8 -10.92 -6.97 -11.92
C GLY A 8 -12.18 -6.14 -12.20
N ARG A 9 -13.07 -6.04 -11.21
CA ARG A 9 -14.32 -5.25 -11.27
C ARG A 9 -14.32 -4.05 -10.32
N THR A 10 -13.15 -3.59 -9.88
CA THR A 10 -13.03 -2.48 -8.93
C THR A 10 -13.15 -1.09 -9.58
N GLU A 11 -13.38 -1.04 -10.90
CA GLU A 11 -13.37 0.17 -11.73
C GLU A 11 -12.01 0.92 -11.78
N HIS A 12 -11.06 0.54 -10.93
CA HIS A 12 -9.72 1.07 -10.92
C HIS A 12 -8.89 0.54 -12.10
N LYS A 13 -8.06 1.44 -12.68
CA LYS A 13 -7.07 1.10 -13.70
C LYS A 13 -5.67 1.09 -13.08
N SER A 14 -5.19 -0.09 -12.68
CA SER A 14 -3.83 -0.25 -12.17
C SER A 14 -2.80 -0.19 -13.29
N THR A 15 -1.62 0.34 -13.00
CA THR A 15 -0.43 0.09 -13.81
C THR A 15 -0.19 -1.41 -13.96
N ARG A 16 0.35 -1.83 -15.11
CA ARG A 16 0.73 -3.23 -15.37
C ARG A 16 1.70 -3.78 -14.32
N ALA A 17 2.48 -2.92 -13.69
CA ALA A 17 3.29 -3.23 -12.52
C ALA A 17 2.60 -2.70 -11.25
N VAL A 18 2.49 -3.56 -10.24
CA VAL A 18 2.04 -3.21 -8.88
C VAL A 18 3.25 -3.30 -7.96
N PHE A 19 3.37 -2.36 -7.02
CA PHE A 19 4.50 -2.38 -6.08
C PHE A 19 4.18 -3.25 -4.86
N GLY A 20 4.99 -4.28 -4.63
CA GLY A 20 4.90 -5.13 -3.45
C GLY A 20 5.65 -4.53 -2.26
N GLY A 21 4.91 -4.06 -1.26
CA GLY A 21 5.39 -3.40 -0.05
C GLY A 21 6.17 -4.30 0.91
N ALA A 22 6.16 -5.63 0.74
CA ALA A 22 7.01 -6.53 1.53
C ALA A 22 8.50 -6.16 1.44
N ALA A 23 8.93 -5.62 0.29
CA ALA A 23 10.29 -5.12 0.09
C ALA A 23 10.67 -4.00 1.08
N LEU A 24 9.69 -3.27 1.62
CA LEU A 24 9.90 -2.18 2.58
C LEU A 24 9.92 -2.67 4.04
N SER A 25 9.76 -3.97 4.30
CA SER A 25 9.55 -4.50 5.64
C SER A 25 10.66 -4.19 6.64
N LYS A 26 11.92 -4.11 6.17
CA LYS A 26 13.11 -3.96 7.02
C LYS A 26 14.06 -2.85 6.56
N VAL A 27 13.66 -2.07 5.56
CA VAL A 27 14.48 -0.97 5.04
C VAL A 27 14.35 0.26 5.93
N THR A 28 15.29 1.18 5.80
CA THR A 28 15.26 2.50 6.43
C THR A 28 14.18 3.39 5.80
N GLN A 29 13.85 4.52 6.45
CA GLN A 29 12.90 5.48 5.85
C GLN A 29 13.46 6.05 4.55
N ASP A 30 14.74 6.38 4.52
CA ASP A 30 15.40 6.98 3.35
C ASP A 30 15.37 6.04 2.14
N GLU A 31 15.61 4.74 2.34
CA GLU A 31 15.50 3.73 1.27
C GLU A 31 14.05 3.58 0.77
N ALA A 32 13.07 3.62 1.68
CA ALA A 32 11.66 3.60 1.30
C ALA A 32 11.27 4.85 0.51
N ASP A 33 11.74 6.03 0.92
CA ASP A 33 11.49 7.31 0.26
C ASP A 33 12.07 7.32 -1.16
N GLN A 34 13.32 6.87 -1.33
CA GLN A 34 13.92 6.72 -2.65
C GLN A 34 13.14 5.76 -3.54
N THR A 35 12.66 4.65 -2.97
CA THR A 35 11.84 3.67 -3.70
C THR A 35 10.52 4.28 -4.15
N LEU A 36 9.80 4.99 -3.27
CA LEU A 36 8.52 5.62 -3.55
C LEU A 36 8.64 6.76 -4.55
N GLU A 37 9.76 7.51 -4.54
CA GLU A 37 10.05 8.50 -5.57
C GLU A 37 10.16 7.87 -6.97
N VAL A 38 10.82 6.70 -7.07
CA VAL A 38 10.90 5.95 -8.33
C VAL A 38 9.51 5.51 -8.79
N LEU A 39 8.65 5.04 -7.88
CA LEU A 39 7.27 4.67 -8.22
C LEU A 39 6.51 5.84 -8.85
N LEU A 40 6.57 7.02 -8.25
CA LEU A 40 5.94 8.22 -8.79
C LEU A 40 6.52 8.62 -10.13
N ARG A 41 7.84 8.58 -10.28
CA ARG A 41 8.54 8.92 -11.54
C ARG A 41 8.06 8.08 -12.71
N TYR A 42 7.78 6.80 -12.49
CA TYR A 42 7.28 5.88 -13.54
C TYR A 42 5.75 5.77 -13.60
N GLY A 43 5.06 6.43 -12.67
CA GLY A 43 3.60 6.51 -12.59
C GLY A 43 2.92 5.24 -12.06
N VAL A 44 3.61 4.45 -11.24
CA VAL A 44 3.00 3.30 -10.53
C VAL A 44 1.92 3.82 -9.61
N ASN A 45 0.72 3.27 -9.69
CA ASN A 45 -0.45 3.77 -8.97
C ASN A 45 -1.14 2.70 -8.11
N HIS A 46 -0.46 1.61 -7.77
CA HIS A 46 -0.99 0.54 -6.93
C HIS A 46 0.11 0.04 -6.01
N ILE A 47 -0.13 0.11 -4.70
CA ILE A 47 0.75 -0.42 -3.64
C ILE A 47 0.02 -1.57 -2.95
N ASP A 48 0.68 -2.72 -2.88
CA ASP A 48 0.22 -3.93 -2.19
C ASP A 48 1.08 -4.18 -0.94
N VAL A 49 0.50 -4.01 0.24
CA VAL A 49 1.17 -4.11 1.55
C VAL A 49 0.42 -5.12 2.44
N ALA A 50 0.86 -5.35 3.68
CA ALA A 50 0.15 -6.18 4.65
C ALA A 50 0.51 -5.77 6.08
N ALA A 51 -0.39 -6.02 7.03
CA ALA A 51 -0.14 -5.84 8.46
C ALA A 51 1.08 -6.64 8.95
N GLY A 52 1.37 -7.78 8.31
CA GLY A 52 2.49 -8.66 8.65
C GLY A 52 3.84 -8.27 8.03
N TYR A 53 3.93 -7.23 7.21
CA TYR A 53 5.15 -6.87 6.48
C TYR A 53 6.07 -5.92 7.27
N GLY A 54 6.41 -6.28 8.51
CA GLY A 54 7.27 -5.47 9.38
C GLY A 54 6.84 -3.99 9.38
N ASP A 55 7.77 -3.08 9.06
CA ASP A 55 7.49 -1.64 9.08
C ASP A 55 6.95 -1.08 7.76
N ALA A 56 6.64 -1.91 6.77
CA ALA A 56 6.24 -1.45 5.44
C ALA A 56 5.07 -0.43 5.44
N GLU A 57 4.04 -0.66 6.25
CA GLU A 57 2.91 0.28 6.39
C GLU A 57 3.33 1.63 6.96
N LEU A 58 4.23 1.62 7.95
CA LEU A 58 4.79 2.85 8.52
C LEU A 58 5.67 3.58 7.50
N ARG A 59 6.43 2.82 6.68
CA ARG A 59 7.32 3.38 5.66
C ARG A 59 6.57 4.14 4.57
N ILE A 60 5.39 3.66 4.18
CA ILE A 60 4.59 4.32 3.13
C ILE A 60 3.70 5.46 3.66
N ALA A 61 3.41 5.49 4.98
CA ALA A 61 2.48 6.47 5.57
C ALA A 61 2.79 7.94 5.22
N PRO A 62 4.05 8.44 5.30
CA PRO A 62 4.35 9.82 4.93
C PRO A 62 4.04 10.14 3.47
N TRP A 63 4.14 9.16 2.57
CA TRP A 63 3.85 9.34 1.15
C TRP A 63 2.36 9.32 0.85
N LEU A 64 1.59 8.49 1.55
CA LEU A 64 0.13 8.50 1.44
C LEU A 64 -0.44 9.86 1.87
N GLN A 65 0.13 10.47 2.91
CA GLN A 65 -0.24 11.82 3.36
C GLN A 65 0.17 12.92 2.37
N LYS A 66 1.35 12.81 1.76
CA LYS A 66 1.83 13.77 0.74
C LYS A 66 1.09 13.64 -0.60
N HIS A 67 0.56 12.46 -0.91
CA HIS A 67 -0.08 12.13 -2.19
C HIS A 67 -1.44 11.44 -1.99
N PRO A 68 -2.40 12.11 -1.34
CA PRO A 68 -3.70 11.51 -1.05
C PRO A 68 -4.41 11.09 -2.34
N GLY A 69 -4.91 9.85 -2.38
CA GLY A 69 -5.62 9.28 -3.53
C GLY A 69 -4.75 8.97 -4.75
N HIS A 70 -3.42 9.08 -4.67
CA HIS A 70 -2.55 8.76 -5.81
C HIS A 70 -2.46 7.25 -6.07
N PHE A 71 -2.38 6.46 -5.01
CA PHE A 71 -2.24 5.01 -5.07
C PHE A 71 -3.57 4.33 -4.78
N PHE A 72 -3.87 3.28 -5.52
CA PHE A 72 -4.78 2.23 -5.09
C PHE A 72 -4.05 1.39 -4.04
N LEU A 73 -4.56 1.43 -2.82
CA LEU A 73 -3.92 0.90 -1.63
C LEU A 73 -4.57 -0.41 -1.23
N ALA A 74 -3.84 -1.50 -1.41
CA ALA A 74 -4.21 -2.83 -0.93
C ALA A 74 -3.41 -3.17 0.33
N THR A 75 -4.10 -3.62 1.39
CA THR A 75 -3.43 -4.28 2.53
C THR A 75 -4.01 -5.68 2.72
N LYS A 76 -3.52 -6.43 3.70
CA LYS A 76 -3.92 -7.81 3.97
C LYS A 76 -3.92 -8.07 5.47
N THR A 77 -4.84 -8.92 5.90
CA THR A 77 -4.84 -9.51 7.25
C THR A 77 -4.54 -11.01 7.21
N GLY A 78 -3.80 -11.50 8.20
CA GLY A 78 -3.62 -12.93 8.44
C GLY A 78 -4.65 -13.52 9.41
N GLY A 79 -5.49 -12.67 10.02
CA GLY A 79 -6.52 -13.06 10.98
C GLY A 79 -7.55 -13.98 10.35
N ARG A 80 -7.79 -15.14 10.97
CA ARG A 80 -8.78 -16.14 10.51
C ARG A 80 -10.09 -16.08 11.29
N THR A 81 -10.13 -15.30 12.37
CA THR A 81 -11.35 -14.97 13.11
C THR A 81 -11.78 -13.55 12.78
N TYR A 82 -13.07 -13.26 13.00
CA TYR A 82 -13.61 -11.90 12.80
C TYR A 82 -12.84 -10.86 13.62
N ASP A 83 -12.65 -11.12 14.92
CA ASP A 83 -12.01 -10.16 15.82
C ASP A 83 -10.55 -9.92 15.45
N ASP A 84 -9.81 -10.96 15.07
CA ASP A 84 -8.40 -10.80 14.68
C ASP A 84 -8.27 -10.03 13.36
N ALA A 85 -9.09 -10.38 12.36
CA ALA A 85 -9.10 -9.68 11.08
C ALA A 85 -9.45 -8.20 11.27
N LYS A 86 -10.52 -7.92 12.01
CA LYS A 86 -10.98 -6.55 12.30
C LYS A 86 -9.90 -5.73 13.01
N ARG A 87 -9.27 -6.27 14.06
CA ARG A 87 -8.18 -5.58 14.77
C ARG A 87 -7.00 -5.28 13.86
N GLN A 88 -6.57 -6.23 13.03
CA GLN A 88 -5.46 -6.02 12.11
C GLN A 88 -5.78 -4.97 11.04
N ILE A 89 -6.99 -4.99 10.47
CA ILE A 89 -7.42 -3.99 9.49
C ILE A 89 -7.38 -2.58 10.09
N HIS A 90 -7.93 -2.39 11.29
CA HIS A 90 -7.88 -1.08 11.96
C HIS A 90 -6.44 -0.63 12.28
N LEU A 91 -5.58 -1.56 12.70
CA LEU A 91 -4.17 -1.27 12.93
C LEU A 91 -3.46 -0.87 11.64
N SER A 92 -3.76 -1.51 10.51
CA SER A 92 -3.22 -1.10 9.20
C SER A 92 -3.62 0.32 8.83
N LEU A 93 -4.90 0.70 9.04
CA LEU A 93 -5.38 2.07 8.81
C LEU A 93 -4.62 3.08 9.68
N GLU A 94 -4.44 2.78 10.96
CA GLU A 94 -3.69 3.61 11.91
C GLU A 94 -2.22 3.76 11.48
N ARG A 95 -1.54 2.65 11.17
CA ARG A 95 -0.12 2.64 10.77
C ARG A 95 0.13 3.41 9.48
N MET A 96 -0.76 3.28 8.51
CA MET A 96 -0.69 3.99 7.24
C MET A 96 -1.19 5.44 7.33
N GLY A 97 -1.88 5.81 8.41
CA GLY A 97 -2.45 7.14 8.62
C GLY A 97 -3.55 7.47 7.60
N VAL A 98 -4.35 6.48 7.21
CA VAL A 98 -5.44 6.61 6.23
C VAL A 98 -6.77 6.20 6.86
N ASP A 99 -7.87 6.72 6.33
CA ASP A 99 -9.24 6.40 6.77
C ASP A 99 -9.85 5.19 6.04
N HIS A 100 -9.31 4.83 4.87
CA HIS A 100 -9.73 3.67 4.10
C HIS A 100 -8.57 3.04 3.30
N VAL A 101 -8.82 1.83 2.82
CA VAL A 101 -8.03 1.13 1.80
C VAL A 101 -8.94 0.74 0.65
N ASP A 102 -8.39 0.60 -0.56
CA ASP A 102 -9.15 0.22 -1.74
C ASP A 102 -9.39 -1.30 -1.83
N LEU A 103 -8.57 -2.10 -1.15
CA LEU A 103 -8.65 -3.56 -1.14
C LEU A 103 -8.10 -4.15 0.17
N ILE A 104 -8.72 -5.24 0.64
CA ILE A 104 -8.30 -6.03 1.81
C ILE A 104 -8.09 -7.51 1.49
#